data_AF-A0AAW7BU76-F1
#
_entry.id   AF-A0AAW7BU76-F1
#
_cell.length_a   1.000
_cell.length_b   1.000
_cell.length_c   1.000
_cell.angle_alpha   90.00
_cell.angle_beta   90.00
_cell.angle_gamma   90.00
#
_symmetry.space_group_name_H-M   'P 1'
#
loop_
_entity.id
_entity.type
_entity.pdbx_description
1 polymer ?
#
loop_
_entity_poly.entity_id
_entity_poly.type
_entity_poly.pdbx_seq_one_letter_code
_entity_poly.pdbx_strand_id
1 'polypeptide(L)'
;MKLKILSVALLISAGLAGCDLPSLSPQAKSATPAGWVSLPALPVIEDAVMSLSPTFQGKRTQQFMSQICGMARGQLNQVQVNAALASMGIDSARLPRQSQDATALLVNGDRAAQATACAAYQATDVLMAANPKDFLKAAPATAEKAADNAPVAQQLDNDGLTRVLPIKIAQARANADVFALIAQDLQRKPGLSVAEYSERARVLFGRLAPTYLARVPAKLPPVNTSYQLIGLGDNRLEFSTNIGLHYDFSAGRGLTLTQNGVLWYGKGQLLGQDYRLKAAYFQPEVAELMGASKQ
;
A
#
# COMPACT_ATOMS: atom_id res chain seq x y z
N MET A 1 75.36 -30.29 -29.60
CA MET A 1 75.80 -29.37 -30.66
C MET A 1 75.31 -29.85 -32.01
N LYS A 2 74.30 -29.18 -32.59
CA LYS A 2 74.20 -28.69 -33.98
C LYS A 2 72.73 -28.39 -34.28
N LEU A 3 72.55 -27.23 -34.88
CA LEU A 3 71.31 -26.45 -35.01
C LEU A 3 70.93 -26.40 -36.50
N LYS A 4 69.63 -26.13 -36.74
CA LYS A 4 68.95 -25.70 -38.00
C LYS A 4 68.48 -26.88 -38.87
N ILE A 5 67.26 -26.88 -39.42
CA ILE A 5 66.65 -25.85 -40.28
C ILE A 5 65.10 -25.80 -40.12
N LEU A 6 64.55 -24.59 -40.26
CA LEU A 6 63.12 -24.25 -40.39
C LEU A 6 62.49 -24.84 -41.66
N SER A 7 61.23 -25.29 -41.58
CA SER A 7 60.26 -25.14 -42.67
C SER A 7 58.86 -24.90 -42.09
N VAL A 8 58.33 -23.72 -42.38
CA VAL A 8 56.95 -23.29 -42.15
C VAL A 8 56.08 -23.96 -43.20
N ALA A 9 55.03 -24.66 -42.77
CA ALA A 9 53.90 -25.01 -43.63
C ALA A 9 52.60 -24.79 -42.84
N LEU A 10 51.91 -23.73 -43.23
CA LEU A 10 50.60 -23.30 -42.81
C LEU A 10 49.55 -24.30 -43.33
N LEU A 11 48.82 -24.97 -42.45
CA LEU A 11 47.57 -25.66 -42.79
C LEU A 11 46.55 -25.39 -41.69
N ILE A 12 45.68 -24.43 -41.99
CA ILE A 12 44.47 -24.09 -41.27
C ILE A 12 43.45 -25.19 -41.59
N SER A 13 43.04 -25.97 -40.60
CA SER A 13 41.85 -26.81 -40.71
C SER A 13 41.14 -26.88 -39.37
N ALA A 14 39.87 -26.47 -39.43
CA ALA A 14 38.93 -26.28 -38.34
C ALA A 14 38.60 -27.57 -37.59
N GLY A 15 38.34 -27.42 -36.28
CA GLY A 15 37.86 -28.48 -35.42
C GLY A 15 37.55 -27.92 -34.03
N LEU A 16 36.51 -27.09 -33.92
CA LEU A 16 35.90 -26.73 -32.64
C LEU A 16 35.24 -27.97 -32.05
N ALA A 17 35.88 -28.58 -31.05
CA ALA A 17 35.28 -29.62 -30.23
C ALA A 17 34.86 -29.04 -28.87
N GLY A 18 33.55 -28.97 -28.64
CA GLY A 18 32.89 -29.23 -27.36
C GLY A 18 33.05 -28.21 -26.24
N CYS A 19 32.29 -27.11 -26.27
CA CYS A 19 31.81 -26.50 -25.05
C CYS A 19 30.54 -27.24 -24.60
N ASP A 20 30.58 -27.84 -23.41
CA ASP A 20 29.38 -28.32 -22.70
C ASP A 20 28.44 -27.13 -22.45
N LEU A 21 27.34 -27.09 -23.21
CA LEU A 21 26.21 -26.21 -22.91
C LEU A 21 25.26 -26.94 -21.96
N PRO A 22 24.78 -26.28 -20.89
CA PRO A 22 23.74 -26.85 -20.05
C PRO A 22 22.49 -27.08 -20.91
N SER A 23 21.98 -28.30 -20.80
CA SER A 23 20.74 -28.78 -21.40
C SER A 23 19.62 -27.75 -21.27
N LEU A 24 19.23 -27.20 -22.42
CA LEU A 24 17.94 -26.53 -22.60
C LEU A 24 16.85 -27.59 -22.44
N SER A 25 16.44 -27.84 -21.21
CA SER A 25 15.17 -28.50 -20.92
C SER A 25 14.07 -27.75 -21.68
N PRO A 26 13.18 -28.43 -22.42
CA PRO A 26 12.02 -27.79 -22.98
C PRO A 26 11.19 -27.29 -21.80
N GLN A 27 11.18 -25.97 -21.59
CA GLN A 27 10.15 -25.36 -20.76
C GLN A 27 8.83 -25.70 -21.43
N ALA A 28 8.10 -26.66 -20.87
CA ALA A 28 6.69 -26.82 -21.13
C ALA A 28 6.06 -25.45 -20.85
N LYS A 29 5.78 -24.68 -21.90
CA LYS A 29 4.87 -23.55 -21.84
C LYS A 29 3.55 -24.16 -21.40
N SER A 30 3.30 -24.16 -20.09
CA SER A 30 2.00 -24.45 -19.54
C SER A 30 1.08 -23.40 -20.15
N ALA A 31 0.35 -23.81 -21.20
CA ALA A 31 -0.63 -22.96 -21.85
C ALA A 31 -1.56 -22.48 -20.73
N THR A 32 -1.52 -21.18 -20.48
CA THR A 32 -2.41 -20.56 -19.51
C THR A 32 -3.83 -20.82 -20.01
N PRO A 33 -4.73 -21.41 -19.20
CA PRO A 33 -6.07 -21.75 -19.65
C PRO A 33 -6.75 -20.58 -20.38
N ALA A 34 -7.49 -20.88 -21.44
CA ALA A 34 -8.23 -19.87 -22.18
C ALA A 34 -9.14 -19.09 -21.22
N GLY A 35 -9.13 -17.76 -21.31
CA GLY A 35 -9.89 -16.88 -20.40
C GLY A 35 -9.14 -16.40 -19.16
N TRP A 36 -7.90 -16.86 -18.92
CA TRP A 36 -7.08 -16.35 -17.83
C TRP A 36 -6.27 -15.11 -18.24
N VAL A 37 -6.26 -14.09 -17.39
CA VAL A 37 -5.55 -12.82 -17.61
C VAL A 37 -4.53 -12.58 -16.50
N SER A 38 -3.37 -12.03 -16.89
CA SER A 38 -2.35 -11.58 -15.95
C SER A 38 -2.64 -10.16 -15.47
N LEU A 39 -2.97 -10.01 -14.19
CA LEU A 39 -3.38 -8.73 -13.59
C LEU A 39 -2.41 -8.32 -12.47
N PRO A 40 -2.14 -7.03 -12.26
CA PRO A 40 -1.36 -6.59 -11.10
C PRO A 40 -2.12 -6.90 -9.80
N ALA A 41 -1.43 -7.41 -8.79
CA ALA A 41 -2.02 -7.77 -7.51
C ALA A 41 -2.39 -6.54 -6.66
N LEU A 42 -1.63 -5.45 -6.79
CA LEU A 42 -1.75 -4.28 -5.92
C LEU A 42 -3.18 -3.69 -5.91
N PRO A 43 -3.83 -3.38 -7.05
CA PRO A 43 -5.19 -2.84 -7.03
C PRO A 43 -6.21 -3.77 -6.35
N VAL A 44 -6.09 -5.08 -6.57
CA VAL A 44 -6.98 -6.08 -5.95
C VAL A 44 -6.83 -6.10 -4.43
N ILE A 45 -5.60 -5.93 -3.93
CA ILE A 45 -5.32 -5.87 -2.49
C ILE A 45 -5.78 -4.53 -1.91
N GLU A 46 -5.50 -3.41 -2.58
CA GLU A 46 -5.94 -2.07 -2.14
C GLU A 46 -7.45 -2.00 -2.00
N ASP A 47 -8.21 -2.50 -2.97
CA ASP A 47 -9.68 -2.53 -2.93
C ASP A 47 -10.20 -3.42 -1.79
N ALA A 48 -9.61 -4.60 -1.60
CA ALA A 48 -9.98 -5.51 -0.52
C ALA A 48 -9.72 -4.89 0.86
N VAL A 49 -8.60 -4.19 1.04
CA VAL A 49 -8.25 -3.49 2.28
C VAL A 49 -9.13 -2.26 2.47
N MET A 50 -9.46 -1.54 1.41
CA MET A 50 -10.42 -0.44 1.44
C MET A 50 -11.79 -0.87 1.95
N SER A 51 -12.28 -2.05 1.52
CA SER A 51 -13.57 -2.58 2.00
C SER A 51 -13.59 -2.95 3.50
N LEU A 52 -12.42 -3.15 4.13
CA LEU A 52 -12.30 -3.39 5.57
C LEU A 52 -12.24 -2.09 6.37
N SER A 53 -12.05 -0.97 5.68
CA SER A 53 -11.84 0.33 6.31
C SER A 53 -13.20 0.85 6.80
N PRO A 54 -13.37 1.04 8.11
CA PRO A 54 -14.67 1.36 8.68
C PRO A 54 -15.17 2.73 8.22
N THR A 55 -16.48 2.79 7.97
CA THR A 55 -17.23 4.03 7.81
C THR A 55 -18.35 4.07 8.85
N PHE A 56 -18.72 5.28 9.24
CA PHE A 56 -19.78 5.57 10.20
C PHE A 56 -20.78 6.48 9.49
N GLN A 57 -21.98 5.98 9.24
CA GLN A 57 -22.98 6.64 8.39
C GLN A 57 -22.41 7.02 7.01
N GLY A 58 -21.60 6.14 6.42
CA GLY A 58 -20.94 6.35 5.13
C GLY A 58 -19.75 7.32 5.16
N LYS A 59 -19.37 7.86 6.33
CA LYS A 59 -18.24 8.79 6.48
C LYS A 59 -17.11 8.19 7.28
N ARG A 60 -15.87 8.50 6.90
CA ARG A 60 -14.68 8.20 7.72
C ARG A 60 -14.60 9.21 8.85
N THR A 61 -14.57 8.74 10.09
CA THR A 61 -14.58 9.60 11.27
C THR A 61 -13.35 9.35 12.12
N GLN A 62 -12.37 10.28 12.08
CA GLN A 62 -11.12 10.15 12.82
C GLN A 62 -11.35 10.01 14.34
N GLN A 63 -12.36 10.69 14.88
CA GLN A 63 -12.70 10.63 16.32
C GLN A 63 -13.10 9.23 16.79
N PHE A 64 -13.88 8.49 16.00
CA PHE A 64 -14.22 7.10 16.34
C PHE A 64 -13.05 6.16 16.07
N MET A 65 -12.27 6.42 15.02
CA MET A 65 -11.11 5.59 14.71
C MET A 65 -9.98 5.72 15.71
N SER A 66 -9.80 6.88 16.35
CA SER A 66 -8.86 7.00 17.46
C SER A 66 -9.26 6.09 18.64
N GLN A 67 -10.56 5.93 18.91
CA GLN A 67 -11.06 5.01 19.94
C GLN A 67 -10.81 3.55 19.55
N ILE A 68 -11.22 3.15 18.35
CA ILE A 68 -11.02 1.77 17.85
C ILE A 68 -9.54 1.40 17.81
N CYS A 69 -8.69 2.28 17.28
CA CYS A 69 -7.25 2.06 17.25
C CYS A 69 -6.60 2.07 18.63
N GLY A 70 -7.10 2.85 19.57
CA GLY A 70 -6.67 2.80 20.96
C GLY A 70 -7.00 1.46 21.61
N MET A 71 -8.21 0.93 21.38
CA MET A 71 -8.58 -0.42 21.83
C MET A 71 -7.77 -1.51 21.15
N ALA A 72 -7.60 -1.46 19.83
CA ALA A 72 -6.82 -2.43 19.08
C ALA A 72 -5.37 -2.57 19.58
N ARG A 73 -4.79 -1.47 20.06
CA ARG A 73 -3.42 -1.41 20.61
C ARG A 73 -3.36 -1.66 22.13
N GLY A 74 -4.48 -1.89 22.79
CA GLY A 74 -4.55 -2.03 24.25
C GLY A 74 -4.29 -0.73 25.03
N GLN A 75 -4.27 0.42 24.35
CA GLN A 75 -4.06 1.74 24.97
C GLN A 75 -5.33 2.30 25.61
N LEU A 76 -6.49 1.88 25.10
CA LEU A 76 -7.80 2.24 25.64
C LEU A 76 -8.57 0.99 26.08
N ASN A 77 -9.28 1.12 27.19
CA ASN A 77 -10.27 0.16 27.65
C ASN A 77 -11.70 0.65 27.37
N GLN A 78 -12.68 -0.23 27.57
CA GLN A 78 -14.09 0.10 27.27
C GLN A 78 -14.63 1.27 28.09
N VAL A 79 -14.18 1.43 29.34
CA VAL A 79 -14.61 2.53 30.22
C VAL A 79 -14.16 3.88 29.65
N GLN A 80 -12.91 3.97 29.21
CA GLN A 80 -12.36 5.17 28.58
C GLN A 80 -13.07 5.50 27.27
N VAL A 81 -13.36 4.49 26.44
CA VAL A 81 -14.12 4.69 25.20
C VAL A 81 -15.55 5.15 25.49
N ASN A 82 -16.24 4.55 26.46
CA ASN A 82 -17.59 4.97 26.85
C ASN A 82 -17.61 6.41 27.36
N ALA A 83 -16.60 6.83 28.14
CA ALA A 83 -16.47 8.21 28.60
C ALA A 83 -16.24 9.18 27.43
N ALA A 84 -15.42 8.81 26.45
CA ALA A 84 -15.22 9.59 25.24
C ALA A 84 -16.50 9.66 24.37
N LEU A 85 -17.27 8.57 24.27
CA LEU A 85 -18.57 8.59 23.59
C LEU A 85 -19.54 9.55 24.29
N ALA A 86 -19.60 9.51 25.63
CA ALA A 86 -20.45 10.40 26.40
C ALA A 86 -20.09 11.89 26.21
N SER A 87 -18.80 12.23 26.11
CA SER A 87 -18.38 13.63 25.84
C SER A 87 -18.75 14.10 24.43
N MET A 88 -19.00 13.17 23.51
CA MET A 88 -19.54 13.44 22.17
C MET A 88 -21.08 13.41 22.14
N GLY A 89 -21.75 13.27 23.29
CA GLY A 89 -23.21 13.16 23.38
C GLY A 89 -23.77 11.80 22.93
N ILE A 90 -22.94 10.75 22.89
CA ILE A 90 -23.32 9.41 22.45
C ILE A 90 -23.48 8.50 23.67
N ASP A 91 -24.69 7.96 23.85
CA ASP A 91 -24.97 6.96 24.87
C ASP A 91 -24.51 5.57 24.40
N SER A 92 -23.35 5.13 24.92
CA SER A 92 -22.76 3.82 24.61
C SER A 92 -23.68 2.63 24.91
N ALA A 93 -24.63 2.75 25.85
CA ALA A 93 -25.57 1.68 26.18
C ALA A 93 -26.64 1.48 25.09
N ARG A 94 -26.87 2.50 24.26
CA ARG A 94 -27.81 2.45 23.12
C ARG A 94 -27.14 2.02 21.81
N LEU A 95 -25.82 1.93 21.79
CA LEU A 95 -25.11 1.47 20.58
C LEU A 95 -25.32 -0.03 20.40
N PRO A 96 -25.72 -0.46 19.19
CA PRO A 96 -25.89 -1.88 18.91
C PRO A 96 -24.54 -2.58 18.94
N ARG A 97 -24.45 -3.71 19.65
CA ARG A 97 -23.24 -4.56 19.67
C ARG A 97 -23.03 -5.35 18.39
N GLN A 98 -24.04 -5.38 17.53
CA GLN A 98 -24.00 -5.95 16.18
C GLN A 98 -24.64 -4.94 15.24
N SER A 99 -23.90 -4.52 14.22
CA SER A 99 -24.36 -3.56 13.22
C SER A 99 -23.67 -3.85 11.90
N GLN A 100 -24.33 -3.48 10.81
CA GLN A 100 -23.69 -3.42 9.50
C GLN A 100 -22.70 -2.25 9.41
N ASP A 101 -22.89 -1.22 10.25
CA ASP A 101 -21.97 -0.09 10.42
C ASP A 101 -20.87 -0.44 11.45
N ALA A 102 -19.70 0.17 11.30
CA ALA A 102 -18.56 0.05 12.21
C ALA A 102 -18.83 0.55 13.64
N THR A 103 -19.97 1.20 13.93
CA THR A 103 -20.35 1.62 15.29
C THR A 103 -20.31 0.49 16.31
N ALA A 104 -20.62 -0.75 15.91
CA ALA A 104 -20.55 -1.90 16.81
C ALA A 104 -19.14 -2.16 17.36
N LEU A 105 -18.09 -1.83 16.60
CA LEU A 105 -16.69 -2.01 17.01
C LEU A 105 -16.30 -1.12 18.20
N LEU A 106 -17.09 -0.08 18.50
CA LEU A 106 -16.85 0.79 19.65
C LEU A 106 -17.26 0.13 20.98
N VAL A 107 -18.13 -0.88 20.95
CA VAL A 107 -18.79 -1.44 22.15
C VAL A 107 -18.87 -2.97 22.20
N ASN A 108 -18.55 -3.69 21.12
CA ASN A 108 -18.74 -5.14 21.05
C ASN A 108 -17.60 -5.96 21.70
N GLY A 109 -16.45 -5.34 21.97
CA GLY A 109 -15.30 -6.00 22.58
C GLY A 109 -14.51 -6.93 21.65
N ASP A 110 -14.82 -6.98 20.35
CA ASP A 110 -14.13 -7.83 19.38
C ASP A 110 -12.77 -7.22 19.01
N ARG A 111 -11.73 -7.65 19.73
CA ARG A 111 -10.36 -7.16 19.55
C ARG A 111 -9.80 -7.48 18.15
N ALA A 112 -10.17 -8.61 17.55
CA ALA A 112 -9.67 -9.00 16.24
C ALA A 112 -10.28 -8.13 15.14
N ALA A 113 -11.60 -7.88 15.21
CA ALA A 113 -12.27 -6.97 14.30
C ALA A 113 -11.81 -5.52 14.50
N GLN A 114 -11.61 -5.07 15.74
CA GLN A 114 -11.05 -3.75 16.04
C GLN A 114 -9.63 -3.59 15.48
N ALA A 115 -8.77 -4.61 15.62
CA ALA A 115 -7.44 -4.60 15.04
C ALA A 115 -7.48 -4.54 13.51
N THR A 116 -8.36 -5.34 12.88
CA THR A 116 -8.56 -5.32 11.43
C THR A 116 -9.03 -3.94 10.95
N ALA A 117 -10.03 -3.37 11.59
CA ALA A 117 -10.57 -2.05 11.26
C ALA A 117 -9.53 -0.93 11.44
N CYS A 118 -8.75 -0.97 12.53
CA CYS A 118 -7.67 -0.01 12.74
C CYS A 118 -6.56 -0.15 11.69
N ALA A 119 -6.14 -1.38 11.40
CA ALA A 119 -5.12 -1.65 10.38
C ALA A 119 -5.57 -1.17 9.01
N ALA A 120 -6.80 -1.51 8.61
CA ALA A 120 -7.38 -1.09 7.34
C ALA A 120 -7.52 0.44 7.26
N TYR A 121 -7.96 1.09 8.34
CA TYR A 121 -8.03 2.54 8.42
C TYR A 121 -6.67 3.20 8.18
N GLN A 122 -5.62 2.72 8.84
CA GLN A 122 -4.27 3.24 8.67
C GLN A 122 -3.68 2.92 7.29
N ALA A 123 -3.96 1.72 6.75
CA ALA A 123 -3.47 1.29 5.44
C ALA A 123 -4.10 2.10 4.30
N THR A 124 -5.35 2.52 4.45
CA THR A 124 -6.04 3.32 3.43
C THR A 124 -5.83 4.82 3.61
N ASP A 125 -5.42 5.28 4.79
CA ASP A 125 -5.17 6.69 5.07
C ASP A 125 -4.05 7.29 4.19
N VAL A 126 -3.09 6.48 3.75
CA VAL A 126 -2.04 6.92 2.80
C VAL A 126 -2.55 7.07 1.36
N LEU A 127 -3.76 6.58 1.08
CA LEU A 127 -4.43 6.72 -0.22
C LEU A 127 -5.45 7.86 -0.21
N MET A 128 -5.43 8.71 0.83
CA MET A 128 -6.33 9.84 0.96
C MET A 128 -5.56 11.15 0.89
N ALA A 129 -6.25 12.18 0.39
CA ALA A 129 -5.72 13.53 0.37
C ALA A 129 -5.39 14.00 1.79
N ALA A 130 -4.26 14.67 1.92
CA ALA A 130 -3.86 15.24 3.18
C ALA A 130 -4.65 16.53 3.44
N ASN A 131 -5.07 16.77 4.68
CA ASN A 131 -5.78 18.00 5.02
C ASN A 131 -4.77 19.16 5.05
N PRO A 132 -4.92 20.21 4.22
CA PRO A 132 -3.98 21.33 4.21
C PRO A 132 -3.81 22.01 5.58
N LYS A 133 -4.85 21.96 6.43
CA LYS A 133 -4.80 22.50 7.80
C LYS A 133 -3.79 21.79 8.71
N ASP A 134 -3.37 20.58 8.36
CA ASP A 134 -2.35 19.84 9.11
C ASP A 134 -0.93 20.36 8.81
N PHE A 135 -0.76 21.18 7.77
CA PHE A 135 0.54 21.67 7.30
C PHE A 135 0.62 23.19 7.19
N LEU A 136 -0.52 23.89 7.31
CA LEU A 136 -0.60 25.34 7.10
C LEU A 136 -1.14 26.01 8.37
N LYS A 137 -0.46 27.08 8.78
CA LYS A 137 -0.90 27.98 9.85
C LYS A 137 -1.05 29.41 9.33
N ALA A 138 -1.85 30.21 10.02
CA ALA A 138 -1.91 31.64 9.74
C ALA A 138 -0.53 32.25 9.92
N ALA A 139 -0.07 33.02 8.94
CA ALA A 139 1.13 33.82 9.09
C ALA A 139 0.87 34.90 10.16
N PRO A 140 1.87 35.24 10.99
CA PRO A 140 1.74 36.35 11.92
C PRO A 140 1.41 37.63 11.14
N ALA A 141 0.42 38.39 11.62
CA ALA A 141 0.05 39.65 11.01
C ALA A 141 1.24 40.62 11.12
N THR A 142 1.84 40.99 9.98
CA THR A 142 2.75 42.12 9.93
C THR A 142 1.92 43.40 10.06
N ALA A 143 2.38 44.35 10.88
CA ALA A 143 1.65 45.59 11.19
C ALA A 143 1.22 46.41 9.95
N GLU A 144 1.86 46.20 8.79
CA GLU A 144 1.53 46.84 7.51
C GLU A 144 0.35 46.23 6.74
N LYS A 145 -0.17 45.05 7.12
CA LYS A 145 -1.23 44.35 6.36
C LYS A 145 -2.62 44.38 7.02
N ALA A 146 -2.78 45.08 8.15
CA ALA A 146 -4.06 45.16 8.84
C ALA A 146 -5.08 46.12 8.18
N ALA A 147 -4.70 46.85 7.12
CA ALA A 147 -5.52 47.91 6.52
C ALA A 147 -6.38 47.47 5.32
N ASP A 148 -6.07 46.34 4.68
CA ASP A 148 -6.84 45.84 3.55
C ASP A 148 -7.37 44.44 3.88
N ASN A 149 -8.61 44.13 3.47
CA ASN A 149 -9.25 42.81 3.59
C ASN A 149 -8.55 41.71 2.75
N ALA A 150 -7.22 41.70 2.72
CA ALA A 150 -6.41 40.72 2.05
C ALA A 150 -6.50 39.37 2.78
N PRO A 151 -6.60 38.25 2.05
CA PRO A 151 -6.62 36.93 2.66
C PRO A 151 -5.38 36.72 3.53
N VAL A 152 -5.58 36.19 4.74
CA VAL A 152 -4.51 35.88 5.70
C VAL A 152 -3.49 34.98 5.00
N ALA A 153 -2.27 35.48 4.83
CA ALA A 153 -1.19 34.69 4.24
C ALA A 153 -1.00 33.42 5.08
N GLN A 154 -0.93 32.26 4.44
CA GLN A 154 -0.67 30.99 5.13
C GLN A 154 0.83 30.69 5.08
N GLN A 155 1.39 30.24 6.19
CA GLN A 155 2.76 29.76 6.29
C GLN A 155 2.78 28.27 6.57
N LEU A 156 3.81 27.60 6.05
CA LEU A 156 4.10 26.21 6.35
C LEU A 156 4.32 25.99 7.85
N ASP A 157 3.63 25.01 8.42
CA ASP A 157 3.81 24.56 9.78
C ASP A 157 4.77 23.37 9.84
N ASN A 158 6.03 23.65 10.16
CA ASN A 158 7.06 22.62 10.27
C ASN A 158 6.77 21.58 11.37
N ASP A 159 6.04 21.98 12.42
CA ASP A 159 5.62 21.06 13.49
C ASP A 159 4.53 20.10 12.99
N GLY A 160 3.62 20.59 12.13
CA GLY A 160 2.66 19.77 11.40
C GLY A 160 3.34 18.75 10.48
N LEU A 161 4.33 19.19 9.70
CA LEU A 161 5.10 18.30 8.81
C LEU A 161 5.80 17.17 9.59
N THR A 162 6.52 17.51 10.66
CA THR A 162 7.27 16.54 11.47
C THR A 162 6.35 15.59 12.26
N ARG A 163 5.07 15.95 12.44
CA ARG A 163 4.07 15.08 13.07
C ARG A 163 3.40 14.13 12.08
N VAL A 164 3.07 14.59 10.87
CA VAL A 164 2.22 13.85 9.93
C VAL A 164 3.03 13.05 8.90
N LEU A 165 4.07 13.63 8.32
CA LEU A 165 4.83 12.99 7.23
C LEU A 165 5.54 11.68 7.63
N PRO A 166 6.16 11.56 8.83
CA PRO A 166 6.74 10.28 9.25
C PRO A 166 5.71 9.16 9.32
N ILE A 167 4.46 9.47 9.73
CA ILE A 167 3.36 8.50 9.82
C ILE A 167 2.94 8.03 8.43
N LYS A 168 2.81 8.95 7.47
CA LYS A 168 2.49 8.61 6.07
C LYS A 168 3.55 7.71 5.45
N ILE A 169 4.84 7.99 5.68
CA ILE A 169 5.94 7.09 5.25
C ILE A 169 5.79 5.72 5.89
N ALA A 170 5.60 5.68 7.22
CA ALA A 170 5.56 4.46 7.99
C ALA A 170 4.42 3.53 7.55
N GLN A 171 3.23 4.09 7.35
CA GLN A 171 2.06 3.39 6.81
C GLN A 171 2.32 2.90 5.39
N ALA A 172 2.86 3.73 4.48
CA ALA A 172 3.14 3.31 3.11
C ALA A 172 4.18 2.17 3.03
N ARG A 173 5.21 2.20 3.88
CA ARG A 173 6.18 1.11 4.02
C ARG A 173 5.55 -0.15 4.63
N ALA A 174 4.68 0.00 5.62
CA ALA A 174 3.95 -1.13 6.21
C ALA A 174 2.98 -1.75 5.19
N ASN A 175 2.31 -0.95 4.36
CA ASN A 175 1.51 -1.44 3.23
C ASN A 175 2.40 -2.24 2.27
N ALA A 176 3.56 -1.70 1.88
CA ALA A 176 4.47 -2.40 0.98
C ALA A 176 4.87 -3.79 1.51
N ASP A 177 5.27 -3.87 2.79
CA ASP A 177 5.65 -5.13 3.44
C ASP A 177 4.48 -6.14 3.48
N VAL A 178 3.32 -5.72 3.98
CA VAL A 178 2.17 -6.61 4.21
C VAL A 178 1.50 -7.00 2.89
N PHE A 179 1.37 -6.06 1.94
CA PHE A 179 0.75 -6.34 0.66
C PHE A 179 1.65 -7.23 -0.20
N ALA A 180 2.98 -7.14 -0.08
CA ALA A 180 3.88 -8.08 -0.75
C ALA A 180 3.66 -9.51 -0.26
N LEU A 181 3.45 -9.72 1.04
CA LEU A 181 3.14 -11.04 1.60
C LEU A 181 1.78 -11.57 1.09
N ILE A 182 0.76 -10.71 1.05
CA ILE A 182 -0.54 -11.06 0.50
C ILE A 182 -0.39 -11.42 -0.98
N ALA A 183 0.26 -10.56 -1.77
CA ALA A 183 0.45 -10.77 -3.20
C ALA A 183 1.17 -12.10 -3.50
N GLN A 184 2.21 -12.44 -2.73
CA GLN A 184 2.88 -13.74 -2.84
C GLN A 184 1.94 -14.93 -2.56
N ASP A 185 1.07 -14.82 -1.55
CA ASP A 185 0.08 -15.87 -1.27
C ASP A 185 -0.94 -16.01 -2.41
N LEU A 186 -1.44 -14.88 -2.93
CA LEU A 186 -2.39 -14.88 -4.06
C LEU A 186 -1.75 -15.49 -5.32
N GLN A 187 -0.50 -15.16 -5.63
CA GLN A 187 0.22 -15.70 -6.79
C GLN A 187 0.37 -17.23 -6.77
N ARG A 188 0.49 -17.82 -5.59
CA ARG A 188 0.57 -19.29 -5.43
C ARG A 188 -0.75 -20.00 -5.73
N LYS A 189 -1.82 -19.25 -6.01
CA LYS A 189 -3.16 -19.77 -6.29
C LYS A 189 -3.70 -19.21 -7.60
N PRO A 190 -3.16 -19.62 -8.75
CA PRO A 190 -3.67 -19.19 -10.05
C PRO A 190 -5.08 -19.74 -10.31
N GLY A 191 -5.84 -19.06 -11.16
CA GLY A 191 -7.15 -19.52 -11.64
C GLY A 191 -8.35 -19.06 -10.83
N LEU A 192 -8.14 -18.26 -9.77
CA LEU A 192 -9.25 -17.61 -9.06
C LEU A 192 -9.81 -16.45 -9.89
N SER A 193 -11.09 -16.16 -9.72
CA SER A 193 -11.70 -14.92 -10.20
C SER A 193 -11.16 -13.71 -9.43
N VAL A 194 -11.35 -12.51 -9.98
CA VAL A 194 -10.95 -11.25 -9.30
C VAL A 194 -11.66 -11.11 -7.95
N ALA A 195 -12.94 -11.50 -7.87
CA ALA A 195 -13.71 -11.45 -6.63
C ALA A 195 -13.15 -12.41 -5.56
N GLU A 196 -12.78 -13.63 -5.95
CA GLU A 196 -12.16 -14.61 -5.03
C GLU A 196 -10.78 -14.16 -4.56
N TYR A 197 -9.99 -13.51 -5.43
CA TYR A 197 -8.73 -12.90 -5.00
C TYR A 197 -8.95 -11.75 -4.02
N SER A 198 -9.94 -10.89 -4.27
CA SER A 198 -10.29 -9.79 -3.36
C SER A 198 -10.73 -10.31 -2.00
N GLU A 199 -11.61 -11.30 -1.95
CA GLU A 199 -12.05 -11.93 -0.70
C GLU A 199 -10.88 -12.60 0.04
N ARG A 200 -9.99 -13.28 -0.70
CA ARG A 200 -8.80 -13.87 -0.11
C ARG A 200 -7.86 -12.81 0.46
N ALA A 201 -7.63 -11.71 -0.25
CA ALA A 201 -6.82 -10.59 0.22
C ALA A 201 -7.42 -9.98 1.49
N ARG A 202 -8.74 -9.81 1.54
CA ARG A 202 -9.49 -9.34 2.70
C ARG A 202 -9.26 -10.22 3.93
N VAL A 203 -9.41 -11.54 3.77
CA VAL A 203 -9.18 -12.51 4.85
C VAL A 203 -7.74 -12.51 5.32
N LEU A 204 -6.77 -12.48 4.39
CA LEU A 204 -5.35 -12.45 4.73
C LEU A 204 -4.98 -11.16 5.47
N PHE A 205 -5.46 -10.00 5.01
CA PHE A 205 -5.21 -8.73 5.67
C PHE A 205 -5.78 -8.70 7.09
N GLY A 206 -7.01 -9.21 7.30
CA GLY A 206 -7.58 -9.33 8.64
C GLY A 206 -6.71 -10.18 9.58
N ARG A 207 -6.17 -11.30 9.10
CA ARG A 207 -5.22 -12.13 9.87
C ARG A 207 -3.90 -11.42 10.15
N LEU A 208 -3.41 -10.61 9.19
CA LEU A 208 -2.16 -9.86 9.28
C LEU A 208 -2.31 -8.53 10.01
N ALA A 209 -3.52 -8.13 10.42
CA ALA A 209 -3.77 -6.84 11.04
C ALA A 209 -2.89 -6.56 12.28
N PRO A 210 -2.69 -7.50 13.23
CA PRO A 210 -1.75 -7.28 14.33
C PRO A 210 -0.31 -7.05 13.85
N THR A 211 0.13 -7.79 12.84
CA THR A 211 1.45 -7.62 12.23
C THR A 211 1.58 -6.26 11.57
N TYR A 212 0.55 -5.81 10.83
CA TYR A 212 0.51 -4.49 10.23
C TYR A 212 0.63 -3.39 11.29
N LEU A 213 -0.18 -3.46 12.35
CA LEU A 213 -0.18 -2.47 13.43
C LEU A 213 1.16 -2.40 14.17
N ALA A 214 1.86 -3.52 14.33
CA ALA A 214 3.21 -3.56 14.90
C ALA A 214 4.27 -3.01 13.93
N ARG A 215 4.07 -3.19 12.62
CA ARG A 215 5.02 -2.72 11.59
C ARG A 215 5.00 -1.21 11.42
N VAL A 216 3.85 -0.55 11.51
CA VAL A 216 3.76 0.91 11.36
C VAL A 216 4.76 1.66 12.25
N PRO A 217 4.78 1.53 13.58
CA PRO A 217 5.77 2.23 14.40
C PRO A 217 7.21 1.80 14.09
N ALA A 218 7.44 0.53 13.75
CA ALA A 218 8.77 0.02 13.36
C ALA A 218 9.28 0.57 12.01
N LYS A 219 8.41 1.21 11.21
CA LYS A 219 8.75 1.80 9.91
C LYS A 219 8.88 3.31 9.94
N LEU A 220 8.77 3.93 11.12
CA LEU A 220 9.06 5.35 11.29
C LEU A 220 10.49 5.65 10.79
N PRO A 221 10.67 6.74 10.03
CA PRO A 221 12.00 7.17 9.63
C PRO A 221 12.83 7.61 10.85
N PRO A 222 14.18 7.63 10.75
CA PRO A 222 15.05 8.12 11.81
C PRO A 222 14.66 9.52 12.31
N VAL A 223 14.90 9.81 13.59
CA VAL A 223 14.49 11.08 14.24
C VAL A 223 15.06 12.32 13.54
N ASN A 224 16.25 12.22 12.93
CA ASN A 224 16.92 13.30 12.21
C ASN A 224 16.55 13.39 10.72
N THR A 225 15.44 12.76 10.31
CA THR A 225 14.94 12.87 8.93
C THR A 225 14.37 14.27 8.70
N SER A 226 14.88 14.96 7.69
CA SER A 226 14.32 16.22 7.22
C SER A 226 13.34 16.00 6.08
N TYR A 227 12.33 16.87 5.99
CA TYR A 227 11.26 16.77 5.01
C TYR A 227 11.24 18.04 4.16
N GLN A 228 11.15 17.86 2.84
CA GLN A 228 10.95 18.95 1.90
C GLN A 228 9.59 18.76 1.23
N LEU A 229 8.64 19.63 1.55
CA LEU A 229 7.34 19.65 0.89
C LEU A 229 7.51 20.17 -0.55
N ILE A 230 7.07 19.38 -1.52
CA ILE A 230 7.15 19.68 -2.96
C ILE A 230 5.78 20.12 -3.49
N GLY A 231 4.70 19.49 -3.03
CA GLY A 231 3.35 19.81 -3.45
C GLY A 231 2.32 19.54 -2.34
N LEU A 232 1.40 20.48 -2.15
CA LEU A 232 0.26 20.34 -1.24
C LEU A 232 -0.97 20.98 -1.88
N GLY A 233 -2.09 20.28 -1.85
CA GLY A 233 -3.39 20.79 -2.28
C GLY A 233 -4.50 19.81 -1.92
N ASP A 234 -5.74 20.15 -2.26
CA ASP A 234 -6.95 19.40 -1.85
C ASP A 234 -6.94 17.91 -2.21
N ASN A 235 -6.11 17.51 -3.18
CA ASN A 235 -5.97 16.14 -3.66
C ASN A 235 -4.52 15.75 -3.97
N ARG A 236 -3.55 16.43 -3.36
CA ARG A 236 -2.12 16.19 -3.61
C ARG A 236 -1.30 16.36 -2.34
N LEU A 237 -0.41 15.40 -2.10
CA LEU A 237 0.66 15.51 -1.13
C LEU A 237 1.94 14.92 -1.73
N GLU A 238 2.94 15.75 -1.91
CA GLU A 238 4.23 15.35 -2.46
C GLU A 238 5.36 15.93 -1.62
N PHE A 239 6.30 15.07 -1.21
CA PHE A 239 7.46 15.49 -0.44
C PHE A 239 8.64 14.53 -0.62
N SER A 240 9.84 15.02 -0.34
CA SER A 240 11.06 14.23 -0.30
C SER A 240 11.71 14.29 1.09
N THR A 241 12.70 13.43 1.31
CA THR A 241 13.50 13.40 2.54
C THR A 241 14.99 13.32 2.25
N ASN A 242 15.81 13.72 3.21
CA ASN A 242 17.27 13.56 3.15
C ASN A 242 17.75 12.10 3.17
N ILE A 243 16.88 11.14 3.46
CA ILE A 243 17.18 9.70 3.44
C ILE A 243 16.81 9.02 2.11
N GLY A 244 16.57 9.82 1.07
CA GLY A 244 16.32 9.33 -0.29
C GLY A 244 14.91 8.79 -0.52
N LEU A 245 13.95 9.08 0.36
CA LEU A 245 12.54 8.80 0.11
C LEU A 245 11.88 9.92 -0.68
N HIS A 246 10.98 9.53 -1.58
CA HIS A 246 10.03 10.43 -2.23
C HIS A 246 8.62 9.84 -2.15
N TYR A 247 7.68 10.65 -1.66
CA TYR A 247 6.27 10.30 -1.50
C TYR A 247 5.47 11.21 -2.44
N ASP A 248 4.71 10.63 -3.35
CA ASP A 248 3.81 11.35 -4.28
C ASP A 248 2.43 10.69 -4.21
N PHE A 249 1.50 11.39 -3.57
CA PHE A 249 0.08 11.06 -3.61
C PHE A 249 -0.66 12.08 -4.46
N SER A 250 -1.51 11.61 -5.36
CA SER A 250 -2.56 12.43 -5.94
C SER A 250 -3.83 11.65 -6.26
N ALA A 251 -4.99 12.30 -6.12
CA ALA A 251 -6.25 11.72 -6.56
C ALA A 251 -6.17 11.37 -8.06
N GLY A 252 -6.55 10.15 -8.42
CA GLY A 252 -6.49 9.63 -9.78
C GLY A 252 -5.20 8.91 -10.17
N ARG A 253 -4.05 9.23 -9.56
CA ARG A 253 -2.79 8.46 -9.76
C ARG A 253 -2.46 7.52 -8.60
N GLY A 254 -3.12 7.70 -7.46
CA GLY A 254 -2.85 6.95 -6.24
C GLY A 254 -1.54 7.39 -5.57
N LEU A 255 -0.96 6.49 -4.78
CA LEU A 255 0.28 6.72 -4.05
C LEU A 255 1.46 6.08 -4.78
N THR A 256 2.56 6.81 -4.87
CA THR A 256 3.89 6.32 -5.20
C THR A 256 4.85 6.62 -4.04
N LEU A 257 5.54 5.59 -3.55
CA LEU A 257 6.66 5.73 -2.62
C LEU A 257 7.91 5.17 -3.28
N THR A 258 8.95 5.97 -3.43
CA THR A 258 10.27 5.51 -3.90
C THR A 258 11.32 5.66 -2.80
N GLN A 259 12.31 4.78 -2.82
CA GLN A 259 13.49 4.83 -1.96
C GLN A 259 14.74 4.70 -2.82
N ASN A 260 15.58 5.73 -2.86
CA ASN A 260 16.78 5.80 -3.70
C ASN A 260 16.49 5.45 -5.17
N GLY A 261 15.36 5.93 -5.69
CA GLY A 261 14.91 5.65 -7.07
C GLY A 261 14.19 4.32 -7.26
N VAL A 262 14.18 3.41 -6.28
CA VAL A 262 13.46 2.13 -6.36
C VAL A 262 11.99 2.33 -5.97
N LEU A 263 11.06 1.88 -6.83
CA LEU A 263 9.64 1.94 -6.54
C LEU A 263 9.25 0.94 -5.46
N TRP A 264 8.96 1.44 -4.25
CA TRP A 264 8.68 0.62 -3.09
C TRP A 264 7.20 0.32 -2.91
N TYR A 265 6.34 1.24 -3.36
CA TYR A 265 4.89 1.10 -3.34
C TYR A 265 4.29 1.92 -4.49
N GLY A 266 3.29 1.38 -5.17
CA GLY A 266 2.53 2.07 -6.21
C GLY A 266 2.82 1.56 -7.61
N LYS A 267 2.04 2.03 -8.60
CA LYS A 267 2.14 1.64 -10.02
C LYS A 267 2.20 0.11 -10.25
N GLY A 268 1.46 -0.64 -9.45
CA GLY A 268 1.43 -2.11 -9.50
C GLY A 268 2.59 -2.82 -8.81
N GLN A 269 3.58 -2.09 -8.29
CA GLN A 269 4.77 -2.66 -7.65
C GLN A 269 4.73 -2.56 -6.12
N LEU A 270 5.35 -3.55 -5.49
CA LEU A 270 5.55 -3.64 -4.04
C LEU A 270 7.01 -4.06 -3.80
N LEU A 271 7.73 -3.31 -2.97
CA LEU A 271 9.14 -3.59 -2.64
C LEU A 271 10.05 -3.75 -3.88
N GLY A 272 9.81 -2.98 -4.94
CA GLY A 272 10.55 -3.06 -6.21
C GLY A 272 10.16 -4.23 -7.11
N GLN A 273 9.14 -5.00 -6.76
CA GLN A 273 8.72 -6.20 -7.51
C GLN A 273 7.32 -6.03 -8.11
N ASP A 274 7.12 -6.60 -9.30
CA ASP A 274 5.82 -6.71 -9.96
C ASP A 274 5.16 -8.06 -9.60
N TYR A 275 4.06 -8.00 -8.86
CA TYR A 275 3.29 -9.17 -8.48
C TYR A 275 2.07 -9.32 -9.39
N ARG A 276 2.10 -10.33 -10.27
CA ARG A 276 1.03 -10.65 -11.22
C ARG A 276 0.20 -11.85 -10.80
N LEU A 277 -1.12 -11.69 -10.78
CA LEU A 277 -2.11 -12.75 -10.55
C LEU A 277 -2.56 -13.32 -11.89
N LYS A 278 -2.69 -14.65 -11.97
CA LYS A 278 -3.30 -15.32 -13.12
C LYS A 278 -4.77 -15.56 -12.82
N ALA A 279 -5.63 -14.63 -13.20
CA ALA A 279 -7.04 -14.66 -12.85
C ALA A 279 -7.90 -15.30 -13.93
N ALA A 280 -8.88 -16.13 -13.54
CA ALA A 280 -9.99 -16.50 -14.40
C ALA A 280 -10.87 -15.26 -14.60
N TYR A 281 -10.55 -14.48 -15.63
CA TYR A 281 -11.07 -13.12 -15.80
C TYR A 281 -12.33 -13.09 -16.63
N PHE A 282 -12.38 -13.94 -17.65
CA PHE A 282 -13.54 -14.07 -18.52
C PHE A 282 -14.44 -15.22 -18.07
N GLN A 283 -15.73 -15.06 -18.34
CA GLN A 283 -16.70 -16.13 -18.15
C GLN A 283 -16.42 -17.30 -19.11
N PRO A 284 -16.78 -18.55 -18.77
CA PRO A 284 -16.49 -19.73 -19.59
C PRO A 284 -16.93 -19.61 -21.05
N GLU A 285 -18.05 -18.92 -21.32
CA GLU A 285 -18.61 -18.73 -22.65
C GLU A 285 -17.67 -17.93 -23.58
N VAL A 286 -16.83 -17.05 -23.02
CA VAL A 286 -15.82 -16.32 -23.80
C VAL A 286 -14.69 -17.25 -24.26
N ALA A 287 -14.36 -18.27 -23.47
CA ALA A 287 -13.37 -19.27 -23.87
C ALA A 287 -13.87 -20.11 -25.06
N GLU A 288 -15.18 -20.33 -25.19
CA GLU A 288 -15.78 -21.01 -26.34
C GLU A 288 -15.69 -20.18 -27.62
N LEU A 289 -15.87 -18.86 -27.53
CA LEU A 289 -15.68 -17.93 -28.65
C LEU A 289 -14.23 -17.92 -29.15
N MET A 290 -13.26 -18.12 -28.25
CA MET A 290 -11.83 -18.22 -28.58
C MET A 290 -11.43 -19.64 -29.05
N GLY A 291 -12.27 -20.65 -28.80
CA GLY A 291 -12.07 -22.06 -29.17
C GLY A 291 -12.61 -22.44 -30.55
N ALA A 292 -13.35 -21.55 -31.22
CA ALA A 292 -13.82 -21.72 -32.59
C ALA A 292 -12.75 -21.35 -33.63
N SER A 293 -11.57 -21.98 -33.53
CA SER A 293 -10.62 -22.07 -34.65
C SER A 293 -10.00 -23.46 -34.66
N LYS A 294 -10.86 -24.48 -34.78
CA LYS A 294 -10.43 -25.74 -35.39
C LYS A 294 -10.38 -25.49 -36.90
N GLN A 295 -9.19 -25.17 -37.41
CA GLN A 295 -8.83 -25.52 -38.79
C GLN A 295 -8.36 -26.97 -38.80
#